data_AF-A0A8H8IPJ5-F1
#
_entry.id   AF-A0A8H8IPJ5-F1
#
_cell.length_a   1.000
_cell.length_b   1.000
_cell.length_c   1.000
_cell.angle_alpha   90.00
_cell.angle_beta   90.00
_cell.angle_gamma   90.00
#
_symmetry.space_group_name_H-M   'P 1'
#
loop_
_entity.id
_entity.type
_entity.pdbx_description
1 polymer ?
#
loop_
_entity_poly.entity_id
_entity_poly.type
_entity_poly.pdbx_seq_one_letter_code
_entity_poly.pdbx_strand_id
1 'polypeptide(L)'
;MAPALNHAPSAIFYEDHDPSAHPPVHSHDSVYYGGKEFHSRARTYSNSVPPTRRMQAAGNEAVTRGRRMSHDEKGNAPRRFLIDVDETIRLVLEQEDTDGDFQISVTDSGPKVMSLGTATSNGFKTFDIRGTYMLSNLLQELALARDHGRKRIVLDEARLTENPVDRLSRMIRTSFWNSLTRRIDGDGLEIIIADPKTALPT
;
A
#
# COMPACT_ATOMS: atom_id res chain seq x y z
N MET A 1 -4.67 -38.24 0.49
CA MET A 1 -5.43 -37.18 1.18
C MET A 1 -5.07 -35.87 0.49
N ALA A 2 -6.02 -35.21 -0.18
CA ALA A 2 -5.73 -33.95 -0.88
C ALA A 2 -5.40 -32.85 0.15
N PRO A 3 -4.44 -31.95 -0.12
CA PRO A 3 -4.10 -30.87 0.82
C PRO A 3 -5.28 -29.92 1.00
N ALA A 4 -5.56 -29.52 2.24
CA ALA A 4 -6.59 -28.54 2.56
C ALA A 4 -6.22 -27.17 1.95
N LEU A 5 -7.18 -26.56 1.25
CA LEU A 5 -7.03 -25.24 0.65
C LEU A 5 -7.19 -24.17 1.75
N ASN A 6 -6.16 -23.36 2.00
CA ASN A 6 -6.19 -22.26 2.98
C ASN A 6 -6.78 -20.95 2.43
N HIS A 7 -7.47 -21.02 1.31
CA HIS A 7 -8.15 -19.88 0.71
C HIS A 7 -9.59 -20.29 0.40
N ALA A 8 -10.50 -19.32 0.42
CA ALA A 8 -11.86 -19.57 -0.02
C ALA A 8 -11.84 -20.17 -1.43
N PRO A 9 -12.77 -21.07 -1.79
CA PRO A 9 -12.85 -21.62 -3.15
C PRO A 9 -13.09 -20.54 -4.22
N SER A 10 -13.52 -19.34 -3.82
CA SER A 10 -13.68 -18.13 -4.64
C SER A 10 -12.48 -17.18 -4.62
N ALA A 11 -11.34 -17.56 -4.02
CA ALA A 11 -10.15 -16.72 -3.95
C ALA A 11 -9.59 -16.45 -5.36
N ILE A 12 -9.36 -15.17 -5.65
CA ILE A 12 -8.90 -14.72 -6.96
C ILE A 12 -7.39 -14.54 -6.91
N PHE A 13 -6.69 -15.28 -7.75
CA PHE A 13 -5.24 -15.18 -7.85
C PHE A 13 -4.84 -14.20 -8.94
N TYR A 14 -3.78 -13.45 -8.69
CA TYR A 14 -3.29 -12.46 -9.65
C TYR A 14 -2.89 -13.09 -11.00
N GLU A 15 -2.35 -14.32 -10.99
CA GLU A 15 -1.95 -15.05 -12.20
C GLU A 15 -3.15 -15.49 -13.09
N ASP A 16 -4.34 -15.62 -12.50
CA ASP A 16 -5.57 -15.98 -13.22
C ASP A 16 -6.33 -14.76 -13.73
N HIS A 17 -5.86 -13.55 -13.39
CA HIS A 17 -6.55 -12.31 -13.68
C HIS A 17 -6.06 -11.70 -15.00
N ASP A 18 -7.00 -11.40 -15.89
CA ASP A 18 -6.71 -10.65 -17.10
C ASP A 18 -6.06 -9.30 -16.74
N PRO A 19 -4.86 -8.99 -17.27
CA PRO A 19 -4.20 -7.71 -17.03
C PRO A 19 -5.07 -6.48 -17.37
N SER A 20 -6.04 -6.65 -18.28
CA SER A 20 -6.99 -5.62 -18.70
C SER A 20 -8.14 -5.38 -17.70
N ALA A 21 -8.39 -6.32 -16.79
CA ALA A 21 -9.42 -6.18 -15.77
C ALA A 21 -8.95 -5.38 -14.54
N HIS A 22 -7.68 -4.97 -14.49
CA HIS A 22 -7.20 -4.10 -13.41
C HIS A 22 -7.77 -2.68 -13.59
N PRO A 23 -8.23 -2.03 -12.51
CA PRO A 23 -8.74 -0.68 -12.60
C PRO A 23 -7.71 0.31 -13.17
N PRO A 24 -8.14 1.37 -13.88
CA PRO A 24 -7.24 2.40 -14.36
C PRO A 24 -6.43 3.02 -13.22
N VAL A 25 -5.14 3.30 -13.45
CA VAL A 25 -4.21 3.84 -12.45
C VAL A 25 -4.78 5.06 -11.72
N HIS A 26 -5.36 6.00 -12.46
CA HIS A 26 -5.89 7.26 -11.92
C HIS A 26 -7.39 7.20 -11.57
N SER A 27 -8.00 6.02 -11.48
CA SER A 27 -9.39 5.90 -11.05
C SER A 27 -9.58 6.32 -9.59
N HIS A 28 -10.82 6.62 -9.24
CA HIS A 28 -11.23 6.88 -7.87
C HIS A 28 -10.80 5.73 -6.92
N ASP A 29 -10.44 6.05 -5.68
CA ASP A 29 -9.91 5.06 -4.72
C ASP A 29 -10.94 3.97 -4.43
N SER A 30 -12.22 4.33 -4.31
CA SER A 30 -13.32 3.37 -4.21
C SER A 30 -13.48 2.45 -5.42
N VAL A 31 -12.98 2.80 -6.61
CA VAL A 31 -12.99 1.93 -7.79
C VAL A 31 -11.72 1.07 -7.81
N TYR A 32 -10.57 1.69 -7.52
CA TYR A 32 -9.28 1.02 -7.52
C TYR A 32 -9.18 -0.04 -6.42
N TYR A 33 -9.58 0.31 -5.20
CA TYR A 33 -9.62 -0.56 -4.03
C TYR A 33 -11.00 -1.15 -3.75
N GLY A 34 -12.04 -0.82 -4.54
CA GLY A 34 -13.37 -1.44 -4.41
C GLY A 34 -13.51 -2.79 -5.11
N GLY A 35 -12.51 -3.20 -5.88
CA GLY A 35 -12.53 -4.44 -6.65
C GLY A 35 -12.44 -5.73 -5.83
N LYS A 36 -11.92 -6.79 -6.43
CA LYS A 36 -11.77 -8.10 -5.79
C LYS A 36 -10.48 -8.14 -4.95
N GLU A 37 -10.49 -8.87 -3.83
CA GLU A 37 -9.26 -9.14 -3.07
C GLU A 37 -8.37 -10.14 -3.80
N PHE A 38 -7.10 -9.79 -3.96
CA PHE A 38 -6.12 -10.65 -4.63
C PHE A 38 -5.40 -11.55 -3.62
N HIS A 39 -5.36 -12.84 -3.94
CA HIS A 39 -4.68 -13.87 -3.18
C HIS A 39 -3.43 -14.33 -3.94
N SER A 40 -2.45 -14.84 -3.20
CA SER A 40 -1.25 -15.45 -3.77
C SER A 40 -1.44 -16.96 -3.87
N ARG A 41 -1.06 -17.57 -5.00
CA ARG A 41 -1.04 -19.05 -5.19
C ARG A 41 0.07 -19.75 -4.43
N ALA A 42 0.89 -19.03 -3.66
CA ALA A 42 1.90 -19.63 -2.81
C ALA A 42 1.21 -20.38 -1.65
N ARG A 43 0.82 -21.61 -1.98
CA ARG A 43 0.49 -22.83 -1.23
C ARG A 43 0.61 -22.72 0.28
N THR A 44 -0.44 -23.19 0.98
CA THR A 44 -0.42 -23.92 2.27
C THR A 44 0.44 -23.29 3.39
N TYR A 45 -0.12 -23.06 4.58
CA TYR A 45 0.62 -22.64 5.79
C TYR A 45 1.60 -23.72 6.32
N SER A 46 2.24 -24.51 5.45
CA SER A 46 3.35 -25.40 5.77
C SER A 46 4.63 -24.58 5.76
N ASN A 47 5.04 -24.15 6.95
CA ASN A 47 6.23 -23.37 7.26
C ASN A 47 6.45 -22.16 6.33
N SER A 48 6.08 -20.98 6.83
CA SER A 48 6.84 -19.77 6.54
C SER A 48 8.29 -20.04 6.97
N VAL A 49 9.07 -20.68 6.11
CA VAL A 49 10.51 -20.43 6.07
C VAL A 49 10.57 -19.00 5.51
N PRO A 50 10.77 -17.96 6.33
CA PRO A 50 11.16 -16.68 5.77
C PRO A 50 12.32 -16.98 4.81
N PRO A 51 12.41 -16.37 3.62
CA PRO A 51 13.52 -16.63 2.72
C PRO A 51 14.80 -16.55 3.55
N THR A 52 15.45 -17.69 3.76
CA THR A 52 16.57 -17.90 4.69
C THR A 52 17.84 -17.16 4.22
N ARG A 53 17.68 -16.20 3.30
CA ARG A 53 18.63 -15.12 3.06
C ARG A 53 18.50 -13.94 4.03
N ARG A 54 17.51 -13.90 4.93
CA ARG A 54 17.42 -12.86 5.95
C ARG A 54 17.87 -13.27 7.36
N MET A 55 18.20 -14.55 7.61
CA MET A 55 18.72 -15.00 8.93
C MET A 55 20.21 -15.39 8.95
N GLN A 56 20.93 -15.31 7.83
CA GLN A 56 22.41 -15.42 7.81
C GLN A 56 23.13 -14.06 7.78
N ALA A 57 22.46 -12.99 8.23
CA ALA A 57 23.07 -11.68 8.45
C ALA A 57 23.04 -11.24 9.93
N ALA A 58 22.68 -12.13 10.85
CA ALA A 58 22.76 -11.88 12.30
C ALA A 58 24.18 -12.09 12.85
N GLY A 59 25.20 -11.96 11.99
CA GLY A 59 26.60 -12.24 12.34
C GLY A 59 27.63 -11.33 11.71
N ASN A 60 27.27 -10.37 10.85
CA ASN A 60 28.13 -9.25 10.46
C ASN A 60 27.31 -8.22 9.66
N GLU A 61 27.26 -6.99 10.20
CA GLU A 61 26.80 -5.74 9.60
C GLU A 61 25.35 -5.73 9.08
N ALA A 62 24.53 -4.86 9.69
CA ALA A 62 23.32 -4.35 9.06
C ALA A 62 23.72 -3.70 7.73
N VAL A 63 23.65 -4.46 6.63
CA VAL A 63 23.85 -3.93 5.29
C VAL A 63 22.61 -3.09 4.97
N THR A 64 22.58 -1.87 5.49
CA THR A 64 21.73 -0.80 5.00
C THR A 64 22.09 -0.65 3.53
N ARG A 65 21.29 -1.25 2.64
CA ARG A 65 21.54 -1.15 1.20
C ARG A 65 21.41 0.32 0.84
N GLY A 66 22.55 0.97 0.67
CA GLY A 66 22.62 2.38 0.31
C GLY A 66 21.85 2.64 -0.98
N ARG A 67 21.24 3.81 -1.08
CA ARG A 67 20.59 4.28 -2.30
C ARG A 67 21.57 4.20 -3.47
N ARG A 68 21.25 3.37 -4.46
CA ARG A 68 21.96 3.40 -5.74
C ARG A 68 21.56 4.68 -6.48
N MET A 69 22.55 5.53 -6.77
CA MET A 69 22.39 6.79 -7.50
C MET A 69 22.46 6.62 -9.02
N SER A 70 22.69 5.40 -9.51
CA SER A 70 22.66 5.07 -10.95
C SER A 70 21.24 5.06 -11.50
N HIS A 71 21.09 5.44 -12.77
CA HIS A 71 19.84 5.27 -13.50
C HIS A 71 19.59 3.77 -13.74
N ASP A 72 18.52 3.22 -13.16
CA ASP A 72 18.12 1.84 -13.43
C ASP A 72 17.35 1.75 -14.74
N GLU A 73 17.45 0.61 -15.41
CA GLU A 73 16.76 0.35 -16.67
C GLU A 73 15.24 0.42 -16.46
N LYS A 74 14.60 1.41 -17.08
CA LYS A 74 13.13 1.50 -17.13
C LYS A 74 12.64 0.37 -18.03
N GLY A 75 12.14 -0.69 -17.39
CA GLY A 75 11.54 -1.81 -18.10
C GLY A 75 10.35 -1.33 -18.94
N ASN A 76 10.14 -1.98 -20.09
CA ASN A 76 9.13 -1.57 -21.07
C ASN A 76 7.67 -1.85 -20.62
N ALA A 77 7.47 -2.55 -19.50
CA ALA A 77 6.16 -2.94 -18.98
C ALA A 77 5.85 -2.25 -17.64
N PRO A 78 4.60 -1.82 -17.40
CA PRO A 78 4.19 -1.23 -16.13
C PRO A 78 4.41 -2.23 -14.99
N ARG A 79 5.18 -1.84 -13.97
CA ARG A 79 5.44 -2.71 -12.81
C ARG A 79 4.28 -2.62 -11.84
N ARG A 80 3.96 -3.78 -11.26
CA ARG A 80 2.94 -3.93 -10.21
C ARG A 80 3.53 -4.66 -9.03
N PHE A 81 3.10 -4.29 -7.83
CA PHE A 81 3.56 -4.85 -6.58
C PHE A 81 2.43 -5.60 -5.89
N LEU A 82 2.73 -6.76 -5.33
CA LEU A 82 1.79 -7.52 -4.51
C LEU A 82 2.16 -7.30 -3.04
N ILE A 83 1.29 -6.64 -2.29
CA ILE A 83 1.62 -6.07 -0.98
C ILE A 83 0.60 -6.52 0.07
N ASP A 84 1.10 -6.97 1.23
CA ASP A 84 0.32 -7.13 2.45
C ASP A 84 0.24 -5.77 3.16
N VAL A 85 -0.98 -5.27 3.37
CA VAL A 85 -1.21 -3.87 3.75
C VAL A 85 -0.70 -3.60 5.15
N ASP A 86 -1.12 -4.39 6.14
CA ASP A 86 -0.80 -4.13 7.55
C ASP A 86 0.68 -4.42 7.84
N GLU A 87 1.23 -5.50 7.28
CA GLU A 87 2.66 -5.82 7.44
C GLU A 87 3.53 -4.72 6.84
N THR A 88 3.19 -4.25 5.64
CA THR A 88 4.01 -3.24 4.95
C THR A 88 3.89 -1.87 5.61
N ILE A 89 2.72 -1.46 6.10
CA ILE A 89 2.58 -0.22 6.89
C ILE A 89 3.54 -0.25 8.08
N ARG A 90 3.53 -1.36 8.84
CA ARG A 90 4.41 -1.52 10.00
C ARG A 90 5.89 -1.39 9.62
N LEU A 91 6.33 -2.12 8.59
CA LEU A 91 7.72 -2.11 8.13
C LEU A 91 8.15 -0.74 7.60
N VAL A 92 7.26 -0.05 6.88
CA VAL A 92 7.51 1.29 6.34
C VAL A 92 7.70 2.29 7.46
N LEU A 93 6.80 2.31 8.44
CA LEU A 93 6.89 3.23 9.58
C LEU A 93 8.11 2.93 10.45
N GLU A 94 8.33 1.66 10.83
CA GLU A 94 9.48 1.26 11.65
C GLU A 94 10.83 1.65 11.02
N GLN A 95 10.90 1.68 9.69
CA GLN A 95 12.14 2.00 8.97
C GLN A 95 12.28 3.50 8.64
N GLU A 96 11.19 4.19 8.31
CA GLU A 96 11.25 5.51 7.67
C GLU A 96 10.72 6.66 8.51
N ASP A 97 9.80 6.40 9.45
CA ASP A 97 9.24 7.39 10.37
C ASP A 97 10.12 7.45 11.63
N THR A 98 10.87 8.55 11.77
CA THR A 98 11.87 8.71 12.83
C THR A 98 11.39 9.52 14.03
N ASP A 99 10.28 10.26 13.90
CA ASP A 99 9.70 11.09 14.96
C ASP A 99 8.34 10.57 15.48
N GLY A 100 7.78 9.54 14.84
CA GLY A 100 6.58 8.82 15.28
C GLY A 100 5.28 9.53 14.94
N ASP A 101 5.29 10.41 13.93
CA ASP A 101 4.12 11.20 13.52
C ASP A 101 3.23 10.51 12.47
N PHE A 102 3.55 9.26 12.11
CA PHE A 102 2.90 8.46 11.06
C PHE A 102 3.01 9.07 9.65
N GLN A 103 4.02 9.90 9.40
CA GLN A 103 4.31 10.50 8.12
C GLN A 103 5.73 10.15 7.66
N ILE A 104 5.97 10.31 6.36
CA ILE A 104 7.31 10.17 5.79
C ILE A 104 7.63 11.48 5.09
N SER A 105 8.58 12.18 5.68
CA SER A 105 9.00 13.53 5.33
C SER A 105 10.46 13.57 4.91
N VAL A 106 10.90 14.75 4.46
CA VAL A 106 12.32 14.98 4.11
C VAL A 106 13.20 15.13 5.35
N THR A 107 12.62 15.43 6.50
CA THR A 107 13.32 15.57 7.79
C THR A 107 13.62 14.21 8.42
N ASP A 108 12.91 13.17 8.00
CA ASP A 108 13.19 11.81 8.46
C ASP A 108 14.56 11.30 8.02
N SER A 109 15.23 10.60 8.93
CA SER A 109 16.59 10.08 8.71
C SER A 109 16.66 8.63 8.26
N GLY A 110 15.53 8.01 7.92
CA GLY A 110 15.48 6.64 7.36
C GLY A 110 16.29 6.46 6.06
N PRO A 111 16.57 5.21 5.65
CA PRO A 111 17.39 4.90 4.47
C PRO A 111 16.74 5.33 3.15
N LYS A 112 15.42 5.50 3.13
CA LYS A 112 14.54 5.90 2.01
C LYS A 112 14.69 5.01 0.80
N VAL A 113 14.74 3.72 1.10
CA VAL A 113 14.70 2.62 0.14
C VAL A 113 13.89 1.50 0.76
N MET A 114 12.95 0.94 0.00
CA MET A 114 12.22 -0.25 0.41
C MET A 114 12.08 -1.24 -0.75
N SER A 115 12.30 -2.52 -0.47
CA SER A 115 12.11 -3.59 -1.45
C SER A 115 10.67 -4.12 -1.40
N LEU A 116 9.92 -4.01 -2.49
CA LEU A 116 8.56 -4.53 -2.64
C LEU A 116 8.54 -5.76 -3.56
N GLY A 117 7.70 -6.76 -3.25
CA GLY A 117 7.51 -7.94 -4.08
C GLY A 117 6.70 -7.64 -5.35
N THR A 118 7.20 -8.06 -6.52
CA THR A 118 6.53 -7.81 -7.80
C THR A 118 5.38 -8.78 -8.04
N ALA A 119 4.24 -8.29 -8.51
CA ALA A 119 3.01 -9.06 -8.71
C ALA A 119 3.17 -10.17 -9.77
N THR A 120 3.88 -9.90 -10.87
CA THR A 120 4.18 -10.89 -11.92
C THR A 120 4.97 -12.09 -11.41
N SER A 121 5.77 -11.89 -10.35
CA SER A 121 6.52 -12.95 -9.70
C SER A 121 5.82 -13.49 -8.45
N ASN A 122 4.55 -13.12 -8.22
CA ASN A 122 3.80 -13.48 -7.02
C ASN A 122 4.57 -13.14 -5.72
N GLY A 123 5.35 -12.05 -5.74
CA GLY A 123 6.19 -11.59 -4.63
C GLY A 123 7.60 -12.18 -4.53
N PHE A 124 7.99 -13.16 -5.36
CA PHE A 124 9.31 -13.80 -5.28
C PHE A 124 10.46 -12.88 -5.69
N LYS A 125 10.27 -12.08 -6.74
CA LYS A 125 11.23 -11.06 -7.17
C LYS A 125 10.85 -9.73 -6.53
N THR A 126 11.80 -9.09 -5.88
CA THR A 126 11.62 -7.77 -5.28
C THR A 126 12.16 -6.66 -6.17
N PHE A 127 11.65 -5.45 -6.00
CA PHE A 127 12.13 -4.24 -6.63
C PHE A 127 12.20 -3.11 -5.61
N ASP A 128 13.23 -2.29 -5.71
CA ASP A 128 13.52 -1.25 -4.72
C ASP A 128 12.84 0.07 -5.13
N ILE A 129 11.84 0.48 -4.36
CA ILE A 129 11.29 1.84 -4.41
C ILE A 129 12.19 2.76 -3.58
N ARG A 130 12.44 3.97 -4.08
CA ARG A 130 13.47 4.86 -3.52
C ARG A 130 12.97 6.30 -3.42
N GLY A 131 13.51 6.98 -2.43
CA GLY A 131 13.25 8.39 -2.17
C GLY A 131 12.01 8.62 -1.32
N THR A 132 12.02 9.75 -0.63
CA THR A 132 10.97 10.17 0.31
C THR A 132 9.59 10.18 -0.36
N TYR A 133 9.50 10.73 -1.57
CA TYR A 133 8.22 10.92 -2.26
C TYR A 133 7.51 9.59 -2.55
N MET A 134 8.20 8.62 -3.14
CA MET A 134 7.59 7.32 -3.45
C MET A 134 7.19 6.54 -2.19
N LEU A 135 7.97 6.66 -1.12
CA LEU A 135 7.68 6.00 0.16
C LEU A 135 6.51 6.65 0.88
N SER A 136 6.44 7.99 0.88
CA SER A 136 5.29 8.73 1.40
C SER A 136 4.03 8.39 0.61
N ASN A 137 4.12 8.31 -0.72
CA ASN A 137 3.01 7.86 -1.56
C ASN A 137 2.62 6.41 -1.26
N LEU A 138 3.58 5.50 -1.06
CA LEU A 138 3.30 4.12 -0.67
C LEU A 138 2.49 4.08 0.63
N LEU A 139 2.95 4.78 1.67
CA LEU A 139 2.26 4.83 2.95
C LEU A 139 0.82 5.35 2.80
N GLN A 140 0.61 6.38 1.99
CA GLN A 140 -0.72 6.91 1.68
C GLN A 140 -1.61 5.90 0.95
N GLU A 141 -1.10 5.23 -0.09
CA GLU A 141 -1.87 4.21 -0.82
C GLU A 141 -2.22 3.01 0.08
N LEU A 142 -1.33 2.62 1.00
CA LEU A 142 -1.60 1.57 1.98
C LEU A 142 -2.67 1.99 2.99
N ALA A 143 -2.63 3.24 3.47
CA ALA A 143 -3.68 3.77 4.34
C ALA A 143 -5.05 3.75 3.66
N LEU A 144 -5.13 4.22 2.40
CA LEU A 144 -6.36 4.17 1.60
C LEU A 144 -6.86 2.73 1.42
N ALA A 145 -5.98 1.78 1.12
CA ALA A 145 -6.34 0.38 0.99
C ALA A 145 -6.89 -0.20 2.31
N ARG A 146 -6.27 0.16 3.44
CA ARG A 146 -6.71 -0.26 4.78
C ARG A 146 -8.09 0.30 5.12
N ASP A 147 -8.36 1.56 4.80
CA ASP A 147 -9.67 2.19 5.01
C ASP A 147 -10.78 1.53 4.17
N HIS A 148 -10.41 0.96 3.03
CA HIS A 148 -11.27 0.10 2.20
C HIS A 148 -11.32 -1.37 2.67
N GLY A 149 -10.75 -1.71 3.83
CA GLY A 149 -10.80 -3.03 4.45
C GLY A 149 -9.93 -4.09 3.75
N ARG A 150 -8.95 -3.69 2.94
CA ARG A 150 -8.11 -4.62 2.17
C ARG A 150 -6.90 -5.06 2.98
N LYS A 151 -6.73 -6.38 3.09
CA LYS A 151 -5.52 -6.98 3.69
C LYS A 151 -4.39 -7.13 2.68
N ARG A 152 -4.73 -7.35 1.41
CA ARG A 152 -3.75 -7.55 0.34
C ARG A 152 -4.17 -6.83 -0.93
N ILE A 153 -3.23 -6.10 -1.52
CA ILE A 153 -3.48 -5.30 -2.72
C ILE A 153 -2.44 -5.58 -3.81
N VAL A 154 -2.83 -5.28 -5.03
CA VAL A 154 -1.91 -5.12 -6.15
C VAL A 154 -1.83 -3.64 -6.48
N LEU A 155 -0.64 -3.06 -6.39
CA LEU A 155 -0.39 -1.63 -6.56
C LEU A 155 0.46 -1.38 -7.79
N ASP A 156 0.01 -0.48 -8.68
CA ASP A 156 0.78 -0.04 -9.84
C ASP A 156 1.89 0.95 -9.43
N GLU A 157 3.09 0.76 -9.96
CA GLU A 157 4.22 1.70 -9.75
C GLU A 157 3.88 3.12 -10.22
N ALA A 158 3.01 3.25 -11.22
CA ALA A 158 2.54 4.54 -11.74
C ALA A 158 1.77 5.37 -10.70
N ARG A 159 1.12 4.75 -9.70
CA ARG A 159 0.50 5.49 -8.58
C ARG A 159 1.55 6.06 -7.61
N LEU A 160 2.67 5.37 -7.44
CA LEU A 160 3.77 5.78 -6.57
C LEU A 160 4.65 6.87 -7.21
N THR A 161 4.78 6.82 -8.53
CA THR A 161 5.62 7.72 -9.34
C THR A 161 4.86 8.84 -10.04
N GLU A 162 3.56 9.00 -9.72
CA GLU A 162 2.70 10.04 -10.27
C GLU A 162 3.29 11.43 -10.03
N ASN A 163 3.09 12.36 -10.97
CA ASN A 163 3.52 13.74 -10.77
C ASN A 163 2.80 14.35 -9.56
N PRO A 164 3.48 15.10 -8.66
CA PRO A 164 2.86 15.63 -7.46
C PRO A 164 1.70 16.59 -7.73
N VAL A 165 1.74 17.36 -8.81
CA VAL A 165 0.67 18.29 -9.21
C VAL A 165 -0.55 17.50 -9.69
N ASP A 166 -0.34 16.49 -10.54
CA ASP A 166 -1.41 15.64 -11.04
C ASP A 166 -2.04 14.82 -9.93
N ARG A 167 -1.20 14.25 -9.04
CA ARG A 167 -1.64 13.49 -7.86
C ARG A 167 -2.49 14.34 -6.93
N LEU A 168 -2.02 15.52 -6.54
CA LEU A 168 -2.79 16.43 -5.67
C LEU A 168 -4.11 16.81 -6.32
N SER A 169 -4.08 17.17 -7.60
CA SER A 169 -5.28 17.52 -8.36
C SER A 169 -6.28 16.36 -8.42
N ARG A 170 -5.80 15.12 -8.59
CA ARG A 170 -6.61 13.91 -8.54
C ARG A 170 -7.20 13.70 -7.15
N MET A 171 -6.39 13.72 -6.09
CA MET A 171 -6.84 13.53 -4.70
C MET A 171 -7.89 14.57 -4.28
N ILE A 172 -7.73 15.83 -4.69
CA ILE A 172 -8.75 16.87 -4.46
C ILE A 172 -10.08 16.46 -5.09
N ARG A 173 -10.06 16.09 -6.38
CA ARG A 173 -11.26 15.75 -7.16
C ARG A 173 -11.93 14.46 -6.69
N THR A 174 -11.16 13.43 -6.34
CA THR A 174 -11.70 12.11 -6.03
C THR A 174 -11.98 11.94 -4.55
N SER A 175 -11.09 12.39 -3.67
CA SER A 175 -11.10 11.92 -2.28
C SER A 175 -11.46 13.04 -1.31
N PHE A 176 -10.86 14.23 -1.46
CA PHE A 176 -11.03 15.31 -0.49
C PHE A 176 -12.43 15.96 -0.54
N TRP A 177 -12.99 16.20 -1.73
CA TRP A 177 -14.35 16.76 -1.81
C TRP A 177 -15.41 15.88 -1.16
N ASN A 178 -15.29 14.56 -1.34
CA ASN A 178 -16.21 13.60 -0.73
C ASN A 178 -16.09 13.61 0.81
N SER A 179 -14.87 13.73 1.34
CA SER A 179 -14.62 13.86 2.79
C SER A 179 -15.16 15.17 3.39
N LEU A 180 -15.14 16.26 2.62
CA LEU A 180 -15.58 17.58 3.08
C LEU A 180 -17.09 17.80 2.95
N THR A 181 -17.74 17.05 2.05
CA THR A 181 -19.17 17.19 1.78
C THR A 181 -19.98 16.59 2.91
N ARG A 182 -20.79 17.43 3.58
CA ARG A 182 -21.78 16.99 4.57
C ARG A 182 -23.15 16.96 3.92
N ARG A 183 -23.98 15.97 4.30
CA ARG A 183 -25.37 15.84 3.87
C ARG A 183 -26.26 15.87 5.11
N ILE A 184 -27.39 16.56 5.00
CA ILE A 184 -28.42 16.61 6.05
C ILE A 184 -29.43 15.50 5.72
N ASP A 185 -29.11 14.28 6.13
CA ASP A 185 -30.01 13.12 6.12
C ASP A 185 -30.27 12.64 7.56
N GLY A 186 -31.16 11.65 7.74
CA GLY A 186 -31.55 11.17 9.07
C GLY A 186 -30.35 10.74 9.93
N ASP A 187 -29.37 10.05 9.33
CA ASP A 187 -28.17 9.57 10.00
C ASP A 187 -27.16 10.69 10.28
N GLY A 188 -27.04 11.66 9.37
CA GLY A 188 -26.14 12.81 9.52
C GLY A 188 -26.63 13.88 10.49
N LEU A 189 -27.95 13.96 10.71
CA LEU A 189 -28.57 14.98 11.57
C LEU A 189 -28.14 14.85 13.03
N GLU A 190 -28.05 13.62 13.56
CA GLU A 190 -27.64 13.37 14.95
C GLU A 190 -26.20 13.82 15.21
N ILE A 191 -25.30 13.60 14.25
CA ILE A 191 -23.88 14.00 14.33
C ILE A 191 -23.75 15.53 14.25
N ILE A 192 -24.54 16.18 13.39
CA ILE A 192 -24.49 17.64 13.20
C ILE A 192 -25.04 18.39 14.43
N ILE A 193 -26.09 17.85 15.05
CA ILE A 193 -26.74 18.48 16.23
C ILE A 193 -25.88 18.32 17.49
N ALA A 194 -25.07 17.27 17.59
CA ALA A 194 -24.12 17.06 18.69
C ALA A 194 -22.91 18.01 18.63
N ASP A 195 -23.14 19.32 18.56
CA ASP A 195 -22.09 20.34 18.54
C ASP A 195 -21.53 20.59 19.95
N PRO A 196 -20.26 20.21 20.22
CA PRO A 196 -19.63 20.44 21.53
C PRO A 196 -19.47 21.91 21.89
N LYS A 197 -19.59 22.86 20.93
CA LYS A 197 -19.56 24.31 21.24
C LYS A 197 -20.87 24.83 21.85
N THR A 198 -21.96 24.09 21.75
CA THR A 198 -23.27 24.51 22.29
C THR A 198 -23.61 23.91 23.66
N ALA A 199 -22.75 23.02 24.17
CA ALA A 199 -22.89 22.47 25.51
C ALA A 199 -22.61 23.59 26.54
N LEU A 200 -23.64 24.08 27.21
CA LEU A 200 -23.50 24.91 28.40
C LEU A 200 -22.70 24.11 29.46
N PRO A 201 -21.77 24.75 30.19
CA PRO A 201 -21.04 24.07 31.25
C PRO A 201 -22.03 23.63 32.34
N THR A 202 -22.02 22.33 32.64
CA THR A 202 -22.73 21.73 33.78
C THR A 202 -22.01 22.04 35.09
#